data_AF-A0A521WSA9-F1
#
_entry.id   AF-A0A521WSA9-F1
#
_cell.length_a   1.000
_cell.length_b   1.000
_cell.length_c   1.000
_cell.angle_alpha   90.00
_cell.angle_beta   90.00
_cell.angle_gamma   90.00
#
_symmetry.space_group_name_H-M   'P 1'
#
loop_
_entity.id
_entity.type
_entity.pdbx_description
1 polymer ?
#
loop_
_entity_poly.entity_id
_entity_poly.type
_entity_poly.pdbx_seq_one_letter_code
_entity_poly.pdbx_strand_id
1 'polypeptide(L)'
;MKIKQAMPLFLIFFWITLDYVAHWCVDSLDACYGSLVHQSFGLLTPVYLFSIVTLPTAFFLIFVSSSIFKSWLKFTMWWVPLSILVIVVASEPGGAMMPIYSFIQKDAVFLMSSLFVMVSVGIIVGKLLTVFLDKYTASFHSTLKALFSFSYFWVPFSLAFVLMPPLVHEFLEGYLFSFFGLPISFEYRAYIMGGVFVVISLGIIVWKTLALRKKN
;
A
#
# COMPACT_ATOMS: atom_id res chain seq x y z
N MET A 1 23.12 -1.33 11.75
CA MET A 1 21.72 -1.16 11.30
C MET A 1 21.28 0.26 11.66
N LYS A 2 20.76 1.06 10.72
CA LYS A 2 20.43 2.46 11.01
C LYS A 2 19.08 2.52 11.71
N ILE A 3 19.06 2.62 13.05
CA ILE A 3 17.86 2.74 13.90
C ILE A 3 16.83 3.72 13.31
N LYS A 4 17.28 4.81 12.69
CA LYS A 4 16.44 5.83 12.07
C LYS A 4 15.56 5.30 10.91
N GLN A 5 15.96 4.24 10.22
CA GLN A 5 15.20 3.63 9.11
C GLN A 5 14.11 2.67 9.59
N ALA A 6 14.20 2.17 10.83
CA ALA A 6 13.16 1.32 11.42
C ALA A 6 12.00 2.13 12.02
N MET A 7 12.16 3.44 12.20
CA MET A 7 11.15 4.32 12.79
C MET A 7 9.76 4.24 12.13
N PRO A 8 9.61 4.23 10.78
CA PRO A 8 8.29 4.12 10.15
C PRO A 8 7.63 2.77 10.44
N LEU A 9 8.42 1.70 10.50
CA LEU A 9 7.92 0.37 10.83
C LEU A 9 7.41 0.33 12.27
N PHE A 10 8.16 0.88 13.22
CA PHE A 10 7.71 0.99 14.62
C PHE A 10 6.43 1.81 14.76
N LEU A 11 6.30 2.91 14.03
CA LEU A 11 5.08 3.72 14.02
C LEU A 11 3.88 2.93 13.49
N ILE A 12 4.04 2.22 12.37
CA ILE A 12 2.96 1.39 11.79
C ILE A 12 2.55 0.28 12.76
N PHE A 13 3.52 -0.44 13.35
CA PHE A 13 3.23 -1.47 14.35
C PHE A 13 2.54 -0.89 15.58
N PHE A 14 2.96 0.29 16.05
CA PHE A 14 2.32 0.98 17.16
C PHE A 14 0.85 1.30 16.85
N TRP A 15 0.54 1.79 15.65
CA TRP A 15 -0.85 2.06 15.26
C TRP A 15 -1.70 0.79 15.15
N ILE A 16 -1.16 -0.28 14.55
CA ILE A 16 -1.87 -1.56 14.43
C ILE A 16 -2.15 -2.16 15.83
N THR A 17 -1.18 -2.10 16.74
CA THR A 17 -1.36 -2.60 18.11
C THR A 17 -2.36 -1.74 18.89
N LEU A 18 -2.35 -0.43 18.71
CA LEU A 18 -3.32 0.48 19.34
C LEU A 18 -4.74 0.18 18.87
N ASP A 19 -4.94 -0.01 17.55
CA ASP A 19 -6.24 -0.39 16.99
C ASP A 19 -6.73 -1.75 17.51
N TYR A 20 -5.85 -2.75 17.53
CA TYR A 20 -6.14 -4.08 18.08
C TYR A 20 -6.56 -4.02 19.56
N VAL A 21 -5.81 -3.28 20.38
CA VAL A 21 -6.14 -3.08 21.81
C VAL A 21 -7.47 -2.34 21.97
N ALA A 22 -7.75 -1.37 21.09
CA ALA A 22 -8.97 -0.61 21.15
C ALA A 22 -10.20 -1.47 20.80
N HIS A 23 -10.13 -2.30 19.75
CA HIS A 23 -11.17 -3.30 19.45
C HIS A 23 -11.33 -4.32 20.60
N TRP A 24 -10.22 -4.79 21.16
CA TRP A 24 -10.27 -5.70 22.29
C TRP A 24 -10.95 -5.10 23.53
N CYS A 25 -10.81 -3.78 23.81
CA CYS A 25 -11.58 -3.12 24.90
C CYS A 25 -13.07 -3.15 24.63
N VAL A 26 -13.47 -2.86 23.38
CA VAL A 26 -14.88 -2.80 22.98
C VAL A 26 -15.55 -4.15 23.18
N ASP A 27 -14.86 -5.24 22.83
CA ASP A 27 -15.40 -6.59 22.93
C ASP A 27 -15.38 -7.15 24.36
N SER A 28 -14.39 -6.76 25.18
CA SER A 28 -14.15 -7.40 26.48
C SER A 28 -14.86 -6.71 27.66
N LEU A 29 -15.27 -5.45 27.52
CA LEU A 29 -15.85 -4.67 28.61
C LEU A 29 -17.16 -4.03 28.17
N ASP A 30 -18.28 -4.58 28.64
CA ASP A 30 -19.60 -3.92 28.56
C ASP A 30 -19.59 -2.51 29.20
N ALA A 31 -18.60 -2.21 30.04
CA ALA A 31 -18.38 -0.89 30.64
C ALA A 31 -17.60 0.10 29.76
N CYS A 32 -16.96 -0.34 28.66
CA CYS A 32 -16.26 0.52 27.69
C CYS A 32 -17.29 1.32 26.82
N TYR A 33 -18.60 1.03 26.96
CA TYR A 33 -19.77 1.63 26.29
C TYR A 33 -20.19 3.04 26.77
N GLY A 34 -19.27 3.82 27.35
CA GLY A 34 -19.52 5.23 27.64
C GLY A 34 -19.43 6.07 26.35
N SER A 35 -20.43 6.93 26.09
CA SER A 35 -20.70 7.66 24.83
C SER A 35 -19.54 8.36 24.10
N LEU A 36 -18.38 8.54 24.74
CA LEU A 36 -17.15 9.10 24.15
C LEU A 36 -16.47 8.16 23.14
N VAL A 37 -16.68 6.85 23.29
CA VAL A 37 -15.95 5.82 22.56
C VAL A 37 -16.53 5.63 21.15
N HIS A 38 -17.86 5.65 21.00
CA HIS A 38 -18.51 5.47 19.70
C HIS A 38 -18.15 6.54 18.66
N GLN A 39 -17.89 7.78 19.11
CA GLN A 39 -17.59 8.90 18.22
C GLN A 39 -16.10 8.97 17.82
N SER A 40 -15.22 8.40 18.66
CA SER A 40 -13.77 8.43 18.44
C SER A 40 -13.29 7.32 17.49
N PHE A 41 -14.04 6.21 17.40
CA PHE A 41 -13.66 5.06 16.56
C PHE A 41 -13.80 5.27 15.05
N GLY A 42 -14.55 6.29 14.61
CA GLY A 42 -14.68 6.62 13.19
C GLY A 42 -13.34 6.93 12.51
N LEU A 43 -12.36 7.48 13.26
CA LEU A 43 -11.03 7.80 12.75
C LEU A 43 -9.99 6.68 12.89
N LEU A 44 -10.24 5.65 13.71
CA LEU A 44 -9.30 4.55 13.92
C LEU A 44 -9.29 3.59 12.72
N THR A 45 -10.47 3.21 12.25
CA THR A 45 -10.64 2.36 11.06
C THR A 45 -9.85 2.84 9.83
N PRO A 46 -9.93 4.12 9.41
CA PRO A 46 -9.16 4.61 8.26
C PRO A 46 -7.64 4.60 8.50
N VAL A 47 -7.19 4.87 9.73
CA VAL A 47 -5.76 4.82 10.10
C VAL A 47 -5.24 3.39 10.06
N TYR A 48 -6.03 2.41 10.52
CA TYR A 48 -5.70 0.99 10.45
C TYR A 48 -5.55 0.51 9.00
N LEU A 49 -6.54 0.81 8.15
CA LEU A 49 -6.49 0.45 6.73
C LEU A 49 -5.28 1.07 6.02
N PHE A 50 -5.02 2.36 6.27
CA PHE A 50 -3.83 3.03 5.75
C PHE A 50 -2.53 2.35 6.22
N SER A 51 -2.47 1.94 7.49
CA SER A 51 -1.30 1.28 8.09
C SER A 51 -1.01 -0.07 7.44
N ILE A 52 -2.03 -0.90 7.19
CA ILE A 52 -1.87 -2.18 6.51
C ILE A 52 -1.32 -1.99 5.10
N VAL A 53 -1.91 -1.08 4.33
CA VAL A 53 -1.53 -0.85 2.92
C VAL A 53 -0.10 -0.29 2.82
N THR A 54 0.34 0.49 3.81
CA THR A 54 1.69 1.08 3.83
C THR A 54 2.77 0.17 4.41
N LEU A 55 2.40 -0.90 5.13
CA LEU A 55 3.34 -1.82 5.79
C LEU A 55 4.33 -2.49 4.82
N PRO A 56 3.94 -3.00 3.64
CA PRO A 56 4.90 -3.55 2.67
C PRO A 56 5.93 -2.52 2.24
N THR A 57 5.49 -1.28 2.00
CA THR A 57 6.38 -0.17 1.61
C THR A 57 7.37 0.15 2.72
N ALA A 58 6.91 0.18 3.97
CA ALA A 58 7.75 0.40 5.14
C ALA A 58 8.80 -0.70 5.34
N PHE A 59 8.44 -1.96 5.08
CA PHE A 59 9.37 -3.08 5.11
C PHE A 59 10.49 -2.91 4.07
N PHE A 60 10.16 -2.54 2.83
CA PHE A 60 11.16 -2.30 1.79
C PHE A 60 12.13 -1.16 2.13
N LEU A 61 11.66 -0.10 2.81
CA LEU A 61 12.50 1.04 3.18
C LEU A 61 13.66 0.68 4.12
N ILE A 62 13.58 -0.44 4.85
CA ILE A 62 14.67 -0.93 5.70
C ILE A 62 15.92 -1.27 4.86
N PHE A 63 15.73 -1.75 3.63
CA PHE A 63 16.82 -2.17 2.74
C PHE A 63 17.34 -1.05 1.85
N VAL A 64 16.68 0.10 1.86
CA VAL A 64 16.90 1.20 0.94
C VAL A 64 18.01 2.13 1.47
N SER A 65 18.77 2.78 0.56
CA SER A 65 19.86 3.67 0.96
C SER A 65 19.35 4.94 1.66
N SER A 66 20.18 5.57 2.49
CA SER A 66 19.78 6.78 3.24
C SER A 66 19.41 7.97 2.35
N SER A 67 19.93 8.02 1.13
CA SER A 67 19.56 9.05 0.15
C SER A 67 18.10 8.91 -0.29
N ILE A 68 17.71 7.68 -0.67
CA ILE A 68 16.35 7.37 -1.10
C ILE A 68 15.38 7.53 0.07
N PHE A 69 15.76 7.06 1.26
CA PHE A 69 14.95 7.24 2.47
C PHE A 69 14.68 8.72 2.78
N LYS A 70 15.68 9.60 2.64
CA LYS A 70 15.50 11.05 2.86
C LYS A 70 14.52 11.66 1.86
N SER A 71 14.56 11.23 0.59
CA SER A 71 13.59 11.66 -0.43
C SER A 71 12.18 11.17 -0.11
N TRP A 72 12.02 9.89 0.25
CA TRP A 72 10.73 9.32 0.63
C TRP A 72 10.16 9.96 1.90
N LEU A 73 11.00 10.26 2.90
CA LEU A 73 10.57 10.90 4.15
C LEU A 73 10.06 12.32 3.92
N LYS A 74 10.71 13.10 3.03
CA LYS A 74 10.19 14.41 2.63
C LYS A 74 8.82 14.32 1.99
N PHE A 75 8.61 13.34 1.11
CA PHE A 75 7.29 13.10 0.49
C PHE A 75 6.25 12.76 1.56
N THR A 76 6.55 11.81 2.44
CA THR A 76 5.64 11.33 3.49
C THR A 76 5.24 12.45 4.45
N MET A 77 6.18 13.34 4.79
CA MET A 77 5.95 14.48 5.68
C MET A 77 4.86 15.43 5.18
N TRP A 78 4.70 15.58 3.85
CA TRP A 78 3.65 16.39 3.25
C TRP A 78 2.40 15.57 2.91
N TRP A 79 2.57 14.32 2.48
CA TRP A 79 1.46 13.49 2.03
C TRP A 79 0.56 13.00 3.17
N VAL A 80 1.13 12.69 4.34
CA VAL A 80 0.34 12.18 5.48
C VAL A 80 -0.66 13.23 5.99
N PRO A 81 -0.27 14.50 6.28
CA PRO A 81 -1.24 15.54 6.65
C PRO A 81 -2.30 15.78 5.58
N LEU A 82 -1.90 15.77 4.30
CA LEU A 82 -2.82 15.91 3.18
C LEU A 82 -3.84 14.77 3.13
N SER A 83 -3.40 13.53 3.36
CA SER A 83 -4.27 12.35 3.39
C SER A 83 -5.28 12.43 4.53
N ILE A 84 -4.84 12.84 5.72
CA ILE A 84 -5.71 13.02 6.88
C ILE A 84 -6.78 14.08 6.57
N LEU A 85 -6.39 15.21 5.98
CA LEU A 85 -7.33 16.27 5.61
C LEU A 85 -8.40 15.77 4.63
N VAL A 86 -8.01 15.03 3.59
CA VAL A 86 -8.96 14.44 2.62
C VAL A 86 -9.89 13.43 3.28
N ILE A 87 -9.37 12.58 4.16
CA ILE A 87 -10.17 11.55 4.87
C ILE A 87 -11.16 12.19 5.86
N VAL A 88 -10.79 13.28 6.54
CA VAL A 88 -11.66 13.98 7.48
C VAL A 88 -12.76 14.77 6.76
N VAL A 89 -12.45 15.33 5.58
CA VAL A 89 -13.43 16.06 4.76
C VAL A 89 -14.43 15.11 4.08
N ALA A 90 -14.05 13.85 3.85
CA ALA A 90 -14.97 12.83 3.36
C ALA A 90 -16.02 12.52 4.43
N SER A 91 -17.25 12.98 4.22
CA SER A 91 -18.34 12.87 5.19
C SER A 91 -18.90 11.45 5.27
N GLU A 92 -19.36 11.07 6.47
CA GLU A 92 -20.14 9.85 6.63
C GLU A 92 -21.52 10.00 5.96
N PRO A 93 -22.06 8.94 5.34
CA PRO A 93 -23.37 8.94 4.70
C PRO A 93 -24.47 9.02 5.77
N GLY A 94 -24.75 10.23 6.26
CA GLY A 94 -25.76 10.45 7.30
C GLY A 94 -26.38 11.85 7.36
N GLY A 95 -25.87 12.83 6.62
CA GLY A 95 -26.45 14.18 6.67
C GLY A 95 -25.78 15.29 5.87
N ALA A 96 -25.24 15.02 4.68
CA ALA A 96 -24.56 16.05 3.89
C ALA A 96 -25.43 16.67 2.78
N MET A 97 -25.37 18.00 2.75
CA MET A 97 -26.15 19.00 2.02
C MET A 97 -26.02 19.01 0.47
N MET A 98 -25.32 18.06 -0.16
CA MET A 98 -25.27 17.96 -1.63
C MET A 98 -24.90 16.52 -2.08
N PRO A 99 -25.82 15.78 -2.74
CA PRO A 99 -25.65 14.37 -3.10
C PRO A 99 -24.97 14.19 -4.47
N ILE A 100 -23.92 14.97 -4.78
CA ILE A 100 -23.33 14.93 -6.13
C ILE A 100 -22.35 13.76 -6.30
N TYR A 101 -21.74 13.27 -5.21
CA TYR A 101 -20.99 12.00 -5.19
C TYR A 101 -21.10 11.37 -3.81
N SER A 102 -21.52 10.09 -3.73
CA SER A 102 -21.43 9.29 -2.50
C SER A 102 -19.97 8.87 -2.27
N PHE A 103 -19.10 9.84 -2.02
CA PHE A 103 -17.71 9.57 -1.70
C PHE A 103 -17.64 9.12 -0.25
N ILE A 104 -17.68 7.81 -0.03
CA ILE A 104 -17.65 7.23 1.31
C ILE A 104 -16.24 7.43 1.86
N GLN A 105 -16.11 7.72 3.17
CA GLN A 105 -14.82 7.87 3.84
C GLN A 105 -13.85 6.71 3.55
N LYS A 106 -14.38 5.48 3.43
CA LYS A 106 -13.61 4.29 3.05
C LYS A 106 -12.96 4.44 1.67
N ASP A 107 -13.68 4.94 0.68
CA ASP A 107 -13.16 5.14 -0.69
C ASP A 107 -12.05 6.18 -0.69
N ALA A 108 -12.18 7.25 0.12
CA ALA A 108 -11.14 8.26 0.30
C ALA A 108 -9.85 7.65 0.84
N VAL A 109 -9.96 6.77 1.84
CA VAL A 109 -8.82 6.08 2.46
C VAL A 109 -8.14 5.15 1.45
N PHE A 110 -8.93 4.39 0.69
CA PHE A 110 -8.39 3.50 -0.35
C PHE A 110 -7.69 4.28 -1.46
N LEU A 111 -8.29 5.38 -1.92
CA LEU A 111 -7.68 6.25 -2.93
C LEU A 111 -6.36 6.85 -2.42
N MET A 112 -6.36 7.43 -1.21
CA MET A 112 -5.17 8.09 -0.68
C MET A 112 -4.05 7.10 -0.31
N SER A 113 -4.39 5.91 0.19
CA SER A 113 -3.41 4.86 0.49
C SER A 113 -2.82 4.24 -0.77
N SER A 114 -3.63 3.97 -1.80
CA SER A 114 -3.14 3.45 -3.08
C SER A 114 -2.25 4.45 -3.80
N LEU A 115 -2.63 5.73 -3.85
CA LEU A 115 -1.79 6.81 -4.38
C LEU A 115 -0.48 6.93 -3.60
N PHE A 116 -0.52 6.84 -2.26
CA PHE A 116 0.67 6.86 -1.43
C PHE A 116 1.64 5.72 -1.78
N VAL A 117 1.14 4.50 -1.93
CA VAL A 117 1.97 3.34 -2.31
C VAL A 117 2.53 3.52 -3.71
N MET A 118 1.72 3.93 -4.68
CA MET A 118 2.19 4.14 -6.05
C MET A 118 3.31 5.19 -6.12
N VAL A 119 3.13 6.34 -5.48
CA VAL A 119 4.15 7.40 -5.45
C VAL A 119 5.37 6.96 -4.66
N SER A 120 5.20 6.27 -3.53
CA SER A 120 6.30 5.74 -2.73
C SER A 120 7.17 4.76 -3.52
N VAL A 121 6.54 3.80 -4.20
CA VAL A 121 7.23 2.83 -5.08
C VAL A 121 7.91 3.56 -6.22
N GLY A 122 7.26 4.55 -6.84
CA GLY A 122 7.86 5.39 -7.88
C GLY A 122 9.12 6.11 -7.43
N ILE A 123 9.13 6.70 -6.22
CA ILE A 123 10.31 7.36 -5.64
C ILE A 123 11.43 6.34 -5.39
N ILE A 124 11.09 5.18 -4.82
CA ILE A 124 12.06 4.13 -4.50
C ILE A 124 12.69 3.61 -5.79
N VAL A 125 11.88 3.18 -6.76
CA VAL A 125 12.33 2.63 -8.04
C VAL A 125 13.11 3.67 -8.83
N GLY A 126 12.61 4.90 -8.94
CA GLY A 126 13.26 5.97 -9.70
C GLY A 126 14.64 6.30 -9.15
N LYS A 127 14.78 6.44 -7.82
CA LYS A 127 16.09 6.70 -7.23
C LYS A 127 17.01 5.49 -7.24
N LEU A 128 16.47 4.30 -7.07
CA LEU A 128 17.23 3.06 -7.18
C LEU A 128 17.81 2.95 -8.60
N LEU A 129 16.99 3.25 -9.62
CA LEU A 129 17.38 3.28 -11.02
C LEU A 129 18.51 4.29 -11.27
N THR A 130 18.44 5.51 -10.73
CA THR A 130 19.53 6.50 -10.89
C THR A 130 20.85 6.01 -10.29
N VAL A 131 20.81 5.38 -9.11
CA VAL A 131 22.03 4.84 -8.46
C VAL A 131 22.62 3.67 -9.27
N PHE A 132 21.76 2.86 -9.89
CA PHE A 132 22.21 1.79 -10.78
C PHE A 132 22.74 2.30 -12.11
N LEU A 133 22.09 3.30 -12.70
CA LEU A 133 22.49 3.98 -13.93
C LEU A 133 23.92 4.50 -13.81
N ASP A 134 24.19 5.28 -12.76
CA ASP A 134 25.50 5.89 -12.52
C ASP A 134 26.63 4.85 -12.42
N LYS A 135 26.30 3.64 -11.96
CA LYS A 135 27.28 2.56 -11.76
C LYS A 135 27.45 1.64 -12.97
N TYR A 136 26.46 1.56 -13.86
CA TYR A 136 26.38 0.54 -14.92
C TYR A 136 26.12 1.12 -16.32
N THR A 137 26.43 2.38 -16.57
CA THR A 137 26.22 3.10 -17.84
C THR A 137 26.67 2.34 -19.10
N ALA A 138 27.57 1.35 -19.02
CA ALA A 138 27.94 0.49 -20.14
C ALA A 138 27.07 -0.79 -20.34
N SER A 139 26.40 -1.30 -19.30
CA SER A 139 25.63 -2.57 -19.34
C SER A 139 24.11 -2.38 -19.20
N PHE A 140 23.66 -1.14 -19.03
CA PHE A 140 22.30 -0.79 -18.59
C PHE A 140 21.21 -1.00 -19.66
N HIS A 141 21.57 -0.98 -20.95
CA HIS A 141 20.62 -1.02 -22.05
C HIS A 141 19.78 -2.32 -22.10
N SER A 142 20.37 -3.48 -21.75
CA SER A 142 19.65 -4.77 -21.77
C SER A 142 18.65 -4.92 -20.62
N THR A 143 18.95 -4.32 -19.46
CA THR A 143 18.10 -4.44 -18.26
C THR A 143 16.91 -3.50 -18.35
N LEU A 144 17.11 -2.29 -18.87
CA LEU A 144 16.02 -1.34 -19.11
C LEU A 144 15.04 -1.85 -20.18
N LYS A 145 15.54 -2.55 -21.21
CA LYS A 145 14.69 -3.24 -22.19
C LYS A 145 13.84 -4.35 -21.57
N ALA A 146 14.39 -5.12 -20.63
CA ALA A 146 13.63 -6.16 -19.92
C ALA A 146 12.54 -5.56 -19.00
N LEU A 147 12.85 -4.47 -18.31
CA LEU A 147 11.90 -3.75 -17.45
C LEU A 147 10.78 -3.08 -18.26
N PHE A 148 11.11 -2.43 -19.38
CA PHE A 148 10.10 -1.89 -20.30
C PHE A 148 9.26 -3.01 -20.91
N SER A 149 9.86 -4.13 -21.31
CA SER A 149 9.12 -5.27 -21.86
C SER A 149 8.17 -5.88 -20.83
N PHE A 150 8.56 -5.92 -19.56
CA PHE A 150 7.71 -6.40 -18.47
C PHE A 150 6.56 -5.41 -18.18
N SER A 151 6.87 -4.12 -18.10
CA SER A 151 5.86 -3.07 -17.87
C SER A 151 4.86 -2.97 -19.04
N TYR A 152 5.33 -3.19 -20.28
CA TYR A 152 4.48 -3.18 -21.47
C TYR A 152 3.51 -4.37 -21.52
N PHE A 153 3.88 -5.52 -20.96
CA PHE A 153 2.98 -6.67 -20.85
C PHE A 153 1.96 -6.51 -19.71
N TRP A 154 2.37 -5.91 -18.58
CA TRP A 154 1.55 -5.88 -17.37
C TRP A 154 0.62 -4.68 -17.23
N VAL A 155 1.00 -3.50 -17.73
CA VAL A 155 0.11 -2.32 -17.70
C VAL A 155 -1.22 -2.60 -18.41
N PRO A 156 -1.25 -3.24 -19.60
CA PRO A 156 -2.50 -3.66 -20.23
C PRO A 156 -3.26 -4.71 -19.42
N PHE A 157 -2.57 -5.62 -18.72
CA PHE A 157 -3.21 -6.63 -17.88
C PHE A 157 -3.90 -6.01 -16.66
N SER A 158 -3.22 -5.10 -15.95
CA SER A 158 -3.82 -4.35 -14.83
C SER A 158 -4.98 -3.47 -15.30
N LEU A 159 -4.81 -2.80 -16.45
CA LEU A 159 -5.86 -1.98 -17.05
C LEU A 159 -7.06 -2.83 -17.48
N ALA A 160 -6.82 -4.00 -18.08
CA ALA A 160 -7.87 -4.95 -18.45
C ALA A 160 -8.59 -5.52 -17.23
N PHE A 161 -7.89 -5.69 -16.10
CA PHE A 161 -8.50 -6.13 -14.85
C PHE A 161 -9.39 -5.04 -14.23
N VAL A 162 -8.99 -3.76 -14.32
CA VAL A 162 -9.79 -2.62 -13.86
C VAL A 162 -10.98 -2.33 -14.78
N LEU A 163 -10.81 -2.55 -16.09
CA LEU A 163 -11.84 -2.33 -17.11
C LEU A 163 -12.71 -3.58 -17.36
N MET A 164 -12.48 -4.67 -16.63
CA MET A 164 -13.20 -5.92 -16.87
C MET A 164 -14.68 -5.77 -16.49
N PRO A 165 -15.62 -6.23 -17.33
CA PRO A 165 -17.04 -6.15 -17.03
C PRO A 165 -17.38 -7.00 -15.80
N PRO A 166 -18.42 -6.61 -15.03
CA PRO A 166 -18.78 -7.23 -13.74
C PRO A 166 -19.01 -8.75 -13.82
N LEU A 167 -19.42 -9.27 -14.98
CA LEU A 167 -19.63 -10.70 -15.21
C LEU A 167 -18.36 -11.56 -15.07
N VAL A 168 -17.18 -11.00 -15.38
CA VAL A 168 -15.90 -11.74 -15.24
C VAL A 168 -15.39 -11.71 -13.80
N HIS A 169 -15.78 -10.69 -13.03
CA HIS A 169 -15.51 -10.63 -11.60
C HIS A 169 -16.21 -11.77 -10.85
N GLU A 170 -17.49 -12.00 -11.13
CA GLU A 170 -18.26 -13.10 -10.50
C GLU A 170 -17.66 -14.50 -10.80
N PHE A 171 -17.12 -14.70 -12.01
CA PHE A 171 -16.54 -16.00 -12.40
C PHE A 171 -15.18 -16.27 -11.71
N LEU A 172 -14.31 -15.26 -11.61
CA LEU A 172 -13.05 -15.37 -10.85
C LEU A 172 -13.31 -15.48 -9.33
N GLU A 173 -14.37 -14.83 -8.84
CA GLU A 173 -14.79 -14.81 -7.43
C GLU A 173 -15.20 -16.17 -6.90
N GLY A 174 -15.98 -16.93 -7.68
CA GLY A 174 -16.58 -18.19 -7.24
C GLY A 174 -15.61 -19.37 -7.25
N TYR A 175 -14.71 -19.46 -8.23
CA TYR A 175 -13.90 -20.67 -8.44
C TYR A 175 -12.49 -20.59 -7.87
N LEU A 176 -11.77 -19.48 -8.07
CA LEU A 176 -10.33 -19.45 -7.82
C LEU A 176 -10.01 -19.30 -6.32
N PHE A 177 -10.82 -18.55 -5.58
CA PHE A 177 -10.59 -18.29 -4.15
C PHE A 177 -11.36 -19.22 -3.21
N SER A 178 -12.50 -19.78 -3.63
CA SER A 178 -13.11 -20.93 -2.95
C SER A 178 -12.15 -22.13 -2.93
N PHE A 179 -11.35 -22.29 -3.98
CA PHE A 179 -10.30 -23.31 -4.02
C PHE A 179 -9.26 -23.15 -2.89
N PHE A 180 -9.00 -21.92 -2.42
CA PHE A 180 -8.10 -21.64 -1.29
C PHE A 180 -8.82 -21.55 0.06
N GLY A 181 -10.14 -21.70 0.12
CA GLY A 181 -10.91 -21.76 1.37
C GLY A 181 -10.90 -20.49 2.22
N LEU A 182 -10.51 -19.34 1.65
CA LEU A 182 -10.46 -18.07 2.38
C LEU A 182 -11.69 -17.21 2.04
N PRO A 183 -12.65 -17.01 2.97
CA PRO A 183 -13.81 -16.15 2.76
C PRO A 183 -13.39 -14.68 2.89
N ILE A 184 -12.65 -14.19 1.89
CA ILE A 184 -12.17 -12.81 1.81
C ILE A 184 -13.12 -12.02 0.91
N SER A 185 -13.50 -10.79 1.30
CA SER A 185 -14.29 -9.90 0.46
C SER A 185 -13.54 -9.52 -0.83
N PHE A 186 -14.28 -9.25 -1.90
CA PHE A 186 -13.74 -9.00 -3.24
C PHE A 186 -12.64 -7.93 -3.26
N GLU A 187 -12.86 -6.83 -2.55
CA GLU A 187 -11.91 -5.73 -2.41
C GLU A 187 -10.56 -6.22 -1.87
N TYR A 188 -10.57 -7.00 -0.78
CA TYR A 188 -9.34 -7.53 -0.16
C TYR A 188 -8.57 -8.49 -1.07
N ARG A 189 -9.24 -9.20 -1.99
CA ARG A 189 -8.58 -10.15 -2.90
C ARG A 189 -7.74 -9.45 -3.96
N ALA A 190 -8.26 -8.36 -4.55
CA ALA A 190 -7.51 -7.54 -5.49
C ALA A 190 -6.26 -6.93 -4.82
N TYR A 191 -6.39 -6.49 -3.56
CA TYR A 191 -5.27 -5.97 -2.78
C TYR A 191 -4.21 -7.04 -2.47
N ILE A 192 -4.62 -8.26 -2.10
CA ILE A 192 -3.68 -9.36 -1.85
C ILE A 192 -2.93 -9.71 -3.13
N MET A 193 -3.62 -9.83 -4.26
CA MET A 193 -2.98 -10.16 -5.54
C MET A 193 -2.01 -9.05 -5.99
N GLY A 194 -2.39 -7.77 -5.84
CA GLY A 194 -1.52 -6.64 -6.11
C GLY A 194 -0.29 -6.60 -5.18
N GLY A 195 -0.48 -6.87 -3.89
CA GLY A 195 0.60 -6.94 -2.90
C GLY A 195 1.58 -8.08 -3.18
N VAL A 196 1.06 -9.29 -3.44
CA VAL A 196 1.86 -10.47 -3.82
C VAL A 196 2.66 -10.18 -5.08
N PHE A 197 2.06 -9.53 -6.08
CA PHE A 197 2.75 -9.14 -7.31
C PHE A 197 3.93 -8.19 -7.05
N VAL A 198 3.74 -7.15 -6.22
CA VAL A 198 4.80 -6.20 -5.88
C VAL A 198 5.93 -6.91 -5.14
N VAL A 199 5.61 -7.79 -4.19
CA VAL A 199 6.60 -8.55 -3.43
C VAL A 199 7.41 -9.48 -4.33
N ILE A 200 6.75 -10.24 -5.21
CA ILE A 200 7.43 -11.14 -6.16
C ILE A 200 8.32 -10.35 -7.12
N SER A 201 7.80 -9.25 -7.68
CA SER A 201 8.55 -8.41 -8.63
C SER A 201 9.80 -7.82 -7.99
N LEU A 202 9.69 -7.28 -6.77
CA LEU A 202 10.84 -6.77 -6.03
C LEU A 202 11.80 -7.88 -5.63
N GLY A 203 11.30 -9.06 -5.24
CA GLY A 203 12.10 -10.24 -4.95
C GLY A 203 12.95 -10.69 -6.14
N ILE A 204 12.37 -10.72 -7.35
CA ILE A 204 13.08 -11.06 -8.58
C ILE A 204 14.17 -10.02 -8.89
N ILE A 205 13.88 -8.73 -8.73
CA ILE A 205 14.85 -7.66 -8.94
C ILE A 205 16.03 -7.80 -7.97
N VAL A 206 15.75 -8.01 -6.68
CA VAL A 206 16.77 -8.19 -5.65
C VAL A 206 17.60 -9.45 -5.93
N TRP A 207 16.96 -10.58 -6.25
CA TRP A 207 17.64 -11.83 -6.57
C TRP A 207 18.59 -11.67 -7.76
N LYS A 208 18.11 -11.10 -8.87
CA LYS A 208 18.94 -10.83 -10.06
C LYS A 208 20.13 -9.92 -9.72
N THR A 209 19.91 -8.91 -8.88
CA THR A 209 20.97 -8.00 -8.44
C THR A 209 22.04 -8.75 -7.62
N LEU A 210 21.63 -9.64 -6.72
CA LEU A 210 22.56 -10.45 -5.91
C LEU A 210 23.31 -11.48 -6.76
N ALA A 211 22.64 -12.12 -7.72
CA ALA A 211 23.25 -13.08 -8.64
C ALA A 211 24.35 -12.44 -9.49
N LEU A 212 24.15 -11.20 -9.95
CA LEU A 212 25.16 -10.45 -10.70
C LEU A 212 26.37 -10.07 -9.83
N ARG A 213 26.17 -9.79 -8.53
CA ARG A 213 27.26 -9.51 -7.59
C ARG A 213 28.17 -10.70 -7.31
N LYS A 214 27.67 -11.94 -7.41
CA LYS A 214 28.45 -13.16 -7.11
C LYS A 214 29.35 -13.58 -8.28
N LYS A 215 29.12 -13.03 -9.47
CA LYS A 215 29.83 -13.40 -10.71
C LYS A 215 31.02 -12.48 -11.03
N ASN A 216 31.10 -11.34 -10.35
CA ASN A 216 32.26 -10.45 -10.31
C ASN A 216 32.98 -10.60 -8.97
#